data_AF-A0A7W1UXK4-F1
#
_entry.id   AF-A0A7W1UXK4-F1
#
_cell.length_a   1.000
_cell.length_b   1.000
_cell.length_c   1.000
_cell.angle_alpha   90.00
_cell.angle_beta   90.00
_cell.angle_gamma   90.00
#
_symmetry.space_group_name_H-M   'P 1'
#
loop_
_entity.id
_entity.type
_entity.pdbx_description
1 polymer ?
#
loop_
_entity_poly.entity_id
_entity_poly.type
_entity_poly.pdbx_seq_one_letter_code
_entity_poly.pdbx_strand_id
1 'polypeptide(L)'
;MKYTRALLLVFLVFLVSCSKEKSSENIIFGTVDLNHANRTLLEIAMEDGFPPPIASRVYVYPHIAHYITLQSFYPDSLPDISSKLNGLDALPVLDKANVNAELASLLSYCKTGRKVVFSEHYMTELAEEFITKAKEEKLSDHIIEASIAYSEKISAHLSQWIDQDNYIQTRTFDRFTSTKKPYNWRETPPDYIEALEPYWNQIRPLVIDSASIYKAKALPEYDTSKDSEFYKMVYEVYEESNRADSLKVSTAWFWDDNPNTTIHKGHLIAVIHKISPPGHWLNIIHQITEKEKSSVFTTSRAYTFTAIAMFDSIISCWHEKFKTDLVRPVTYIQEYIDPT
;
A
#
# COMPACT_ATOMS: atom_id res chain seq x y z
N MET A 1 -68.82 -24.49 -26.20
CA MET A 1 -67.43 -24.75 -26.68
C MET A 1 -66.78 -23.56 -27.42
N LYS A 2 -67.09 -22.29 -27.09
CA LYS A 2 -66.42 -21.12 -27.72
C LYS A 2 -65.62 -20.23 -26.75
N TYR A 3 -65.81 -20.36 -25.44
CA TYR A 3 -65.13 -19.53 -24.44
C TYR A 3 -63.90 -20.19 -23.79
N THR A 4 -63.74 -21.51 -23.90
CA THR A 4 -62.59 -22.24 -23.35
C THR A 4 -61.31 -22.12 -24.18
N ARG A 5 -61.42 -21.75 -25.47
CA ARG A 5 -60.24 -21.49 -26.33
C ARG A 5 -59.64 -20.10 -26.15
N ALA A 6 -60.43 -19.12 -25.70
CA ALA A 6 -59.96 -17.75 -25.50
C ALA A 6 -59.14 -17.60 -24.21
N LEU A 7 -59.51 -18.33 -23.14
CA LEU A 7 -58.75 -18.32 -21.88
C LEU A 7 -57.37 -18.99 -22.00
N LEU A 8 -57.22 -19.99 -22.87
CA LEU A 8 -55.91 -20.63 -23.10
C LEU A 8 -54.93 -19.74 -23.88
N LEU A 9 -55.43 -18.80 -24.69
CA LEU A 9 -54.59 -17.86 -25.43
C LEU A 9 -54.13 -16.67 -24.58
N VAL A 10 -54.93 -16.25 -23.59
CA VAL A 10 -54.53 -15.19 -22.64
C VAL A 10 -53.50 -15.70 -21.62
N PHE A 11 -53.54 -17.00 -21.27
CA PHE A 11 -52.53 -17.59 -20.38
C PHE A 11 -51.18 -17.84 -21.05
N LEU A 12 -51.13 -18.00 -22.38
CA LEU A 12 -49.87 -18.17 -23.11
C LEU A 12 -49.09 -16.87 -23.32
N VAL A 13 -49.78 -15.71 -23.30
CA VAL A 13 -49.12 -14.40 -23.51
C VAL A 13 -48.43 -13.88 -22.24
N PHE A 14 -48.82 -14.36 -21.05
CA PHE A 14 -48.15 -14.01 -19.79
C PHE A 14 -46.85 -14.79 -19.53
N LEU A 15 -46.49 -15.75 -20.38
CA LEU A 15 -45.21 -16.49 -20.26
C LEU A 15 -44.06 -15.86 -21.07
N VAL A 16 -44.31 -14.77 -21.81
CA VAL A 16 -43.25 -13.93 -22.38
C VAL A 16 -42.98 -12.77 -21.42
N SER A 17 -42.80 -13.09 -20.14
CA SER A 17 -42.15 -12.17 -19.21
C SER A 17 -40.67 -12.21 -19.53
N CYS A 18 -40.21 -11.14 -20.17
CA CYS A 18 -38.84 -10.79 -20.47
C CYS A 18 -37.92 -11.14 -19.28
N SER A 19 -37.26 -12.30 -19.35
CA SER A 19 -36.05 -12.53 -18.58
C SER A 19 -35.04 -11.54 -19.15
N LYS A 20 -34.87 -10.40 -18.47
CA LYS A 20 -33.55 -9.78 -18.44
C LYS A 20 -32.63 -10.87 -17.91
N GLU A 21 -31.99 -11.61 -18.81
CA GLU A 21 -30.72 -12.22 -18.51
C GLU A 21 -29.87 -11.08 -17.97
N LYS A 22 -29.80 -10.96 -16.65
CA LYS A 22 -28.53 -10.62 -16.05
C LYS A 22 -27.61 -11.70 -16.60
N SER A 23 -26.88 -11.37 -17.66
CA SER A 23 -25.61 -12.04 -17.91
C SER A 23 -24.81 -11.79 -16.64
N SER A 24 -24.94 -12.68 -15.66
CA SER A 24 -23.83 -12.96 -14.77
C SER A 24 -22.78 -13.56 -15.68
N GLU A 25 -22.07 -12.70 -16.42
CA GLU A 25 -20.72 -13.03 -16.81
C GLU A 25 -20.07 -13.44 -15.49
N ASN A 26 -19.75 -14.73 -15.36
CA ASN A 26 -19.09 -15.24 -14.18
C ASN A 26 -17.84 -14.39 -14.03
N ILE A 27 -17.72 -13.66 -12.92
CA ILE A 27 -16.51 -12.93 -12.58
C ILE A 27 -15.42 -14.00 -12.39
N ILE A 28 -14.51 -14.10 -13.36
CA ILE A 28 -13.44 -15.12 -13.37
C ILE A 28 -12.29 -14.73 -12.45
N PHE A 29 -12.07 -13.42 -12.31
CA PHE A 29 -11.06 -12.85 -11.42
C PHE A 29 -11.75 -12.00 -10.36
N GLY A 30 -11.45 -12.25 -9.08
CA GLY A 30 -12.13 -11.60 -7.98
C GLY A 30 -11.23 -11.25 -6.81
N THR A 31 -11.81 -11.18 -5.61
CA THR A 31 -11.09 -10.86 -4.36
C THR A 31 -9.91 -11.80 -4.10
N VAL A 32 -10.04 -13.10 -4.42
CA VAL A 32 -8.97 -14.08 -4.23
C VAL A 32 -7.73 -13.71 -5.06
N ASP A 33 -7.94 -13.32 -6.32
CA ASP A 33 -6.85 -12.95 -7.23
C ASP A 33 -6.17 -11.65 -6.82
N LEU A 34 -6.95 -10.64 -6.39
CA LEU A 34 -6.39 -9.39 -5.87
C LEU A 34 -5.64 -9.60 -4.54
N ASN A 35 -6.16 -10.48 -3.66
CA ASN A 35 -5.47 -10.87 -2.43
C ASN A 35 -4.17 -11.61 -2.71
N HIS A 36 -4.14 -12.45 -3.76
CA HIS A 36 -2.92 -13.09 -4.22
C HIS A 36 -1.91 -12.05 -4.74
N ALA A 37 -2.35 -11.13 -5.60
CA ALA A 37 -1.49 -10.07 -6.13
C ALA A 37 -0.92 -9.16 -5.02
N ASN A 38 -1.72 -8.85 -3.99
CA ASN A 38 -1.25 -8.11 -2.82
C ASN A 38 -0.18 -8.88 -2.06
N ARG A 39 -0.42 -10.17 -1.75
CA ARG A 39 0.56 -11.00 -1.04
C ARG A 39 1.89 -11.08 -1.78
N THR A 40 1.86 -11.31 -3.09
CA THR A 40 3.06 -11.32 -3.93
C THR A 40 3.82 -9.99 -3.85
N LEU A 41 3.12 -8.85 -3.88
CA LEU A 41 3.77 -7.54 -3.75
C LEU A 41 4.37 -7.29 -2.35
N LEU A 42 3.74 -7.79 -1.29
CA LEU A 42 4.31 -7.75 0.07
C LEU A 42 5.60 -8.58 0.15
N GLU A 43 5.61 -9.77 -0.45
CA GLU A 43 6.78 -10.66 -0.49
C GLU A 43 7.92 -10.03 -1.30
N ILE A 44 7.63 -9.45 -2.48
CA ILE A 44 8.62 -8.73 -3.29
C ILE A 44 9.22 -7.56 -2.50
N ALA A 45 8.39 -6.75 -1.83
CA ALA A 45 8.89 -5.60 -1.11
C ALA A 45 9.77 -5.99 0.10
N MET A 46 9.50 -7.15 0.70
CA MET A 46 10.34 -7.72 1.75
C MET A 46 11.66 -8.25 1.18
N GLU A 47 11.64 -8.93 0.03
CA GLU A 47 12.84 -9.44 -0.65
C GLU A 47 13.73 -8.30 -1.16
N ASP A 48 13.14 -7.26 -1.75
CA ASP A 48 13.84 -6.05 -2.20
C ASP A 48 14.35 -5.19 -1.02
N GLY A 49 14.01 -5.55 0.22
CA GLY A 49 14.47 -4.86 1.42
C GLY A 49 13.95 -3.44 1.55
N PHE A 50 12.74 -3.15 1.06
CA PHE A 50 12.22 -1.79 1.04
C PHE A 50 11.90 -1.28 2.46
N PRO A 51 12.49 -0.15 2.87
CA PRO A 51 12.13 0.48 4.14
C PRO A 51 10.70 1.03 4.10
N PRO A 52 10.07 1.29 5.26
CA PRO A 52 8.64 1.65 5.32
C PRO A 52 8.19 2.77 4.36
N PRO A 53 8.95 3.87 4.15
CA PRO A 53 8.54 4.90 3.20
C PRO A 53 8.47 4.39 1.77
N ILE A 54 9.55 3.75 1.31
CA ILE A 54 9.61 3.20 -0.05
C ILE A 54 8.55 2.11 -0.23
N ALA A 55 8.39 1.22 0.74
CA ALA A 55 7.38 0.17 0.70
C ALA A 55 5.95 0.74 0.51
N SER A 56 5.61 1.83 1.22
CA SER A 56 4.31 2.49 1.03
C SER A 56 4.09 3.01 -0.41
N ARG A 57 5.15 3.51 -1.06
CA ARG A 57 5.13 3.92 -2.47
C ARG A 57 4.93 2.74 -3.41
N VAL A 58 5.64 1.64 -3.13
CA VAL A 58 5.57 0.38 -3.89
C VAL A 58 4.15 -0.18 -3.88
N TYR A 59 3.46 -0.11 -2.74
CA TYR A 59 2.11 -0.66 -2.61
C TYR A 59 1.03 0.22 -3.24
N VAL A 60 1.12 1.55 -3.12
CA VAL A 60 -0.01 2.42 -3.47
C VAL A 60 -0.28 2.49 -4.97
N TYR A 61 0.77 2.58 -5.80
CA TYR A 61 0.58 2.76 -7.25
C TYR A 61 -0.04 1.55 -7.96
N PRO A 62 0.34 0.30 -7.68
CA PRO A 62 -0.32 -0.88 -8.24
C PRO A 62 -1.80 -0.97 -7.85
N HIS A 63 -2.13 -0.67 -6.58
CA HIS A 63 -3.52 -0.67 -6.12
C HIS A 63 -4.34 0.43 -6.81
N ILE A 64 -3.78 1.63 -7.01
CA ILE A 64 -4.42 2.68 -7.84
C ILE A 64 -4.65 2.16 -9.26
N ALA A 65 -3.66 1.54 -9.89
CA ALA A 65 -3.79 0.99 -11.25
C ALA A 65 -4.91 -0.04 -11.36
N HIS A 66 -5.01 -0.96 -10.40
CA HIS A 66 -6.11 -1.91 -10.32
C HIS A 66 -7.46 -1.17 -10.20
N TYR A 67 -7.56 -0.24 -9.25
CA TYR A 67 -8.79 0.48 -8.95
C TYR A 67 -9.31 1.28 -10.15
N ILE A 68 -8.45 2.10 -10.77
CA ILE A 68 -8.88 2.97 -11.87
C ILE A 68 -9.25 2.17 -13.12
N THR A 69 -8.54 1.05 -13.37
CA THR A 69 -8.89 0.16 -14.47
C THR A 69 -10.26 -0.45 -14.21
N LEU A 70 -10.49 -1.03 -13.03
CA LEU A 70 -11.77 -1.64 -12.70
C LEU A 70 -12.91 -0.61 -12.71
N GLN A 71 -12.67 0.58 -12.16
CA GLN A 71 -13.61 1.70 -12.18
C GLN A 71 -14.02 2.11 -13.59
N SER A 72 -13.09 2.09 -14.55
CA SER A 72 -13.39 2.49 -15.92
C SER A 72 -14.48 1.60 -16.53
N PHE A 73 -14.60 0.34 -16.11
CA PHE A 73 -15.68 -0.57 -16.54
C PHE A 73 -16.91 -0.50 -15.63
N TYR A 74 -16.72 -0.21 -14.33
CA TYR A 74 -17.78 -0.23 -13.31
C TYR A 74 -17.89 1.10 -12.54
N PRO A 75 -18.24 2.22 -13.20
CA PRO A 75 -18.29 3.54 -12.56
C PRO A 75 -19.36 3.64 -11.47
N ASP A 76 -20.43 2.83 -11.54
CA ASP A 76 -21.48 2.78 -10.52
C ASP A 76 -21.04 2.04 -9.24
N SER A 77 -20.01 1.18 -9.34
CA SER A 77 -19.49 0.37 -8.22
C SER A 77 -18.30 1.01 -7.53
N LEU A 78 -17.52 1.83 -8.24
CA LEU A 78 -16.29 2.45 -7.76
C LEU A 78 -16.29 3.96 -8.04
N PRO A 79 -16.31 4.83 -7.01
CA PRO A 79 -16.35 6.29 -7.19
C PRO A 79 -15.06 6.83 -7.79
N ASP A 80 -15.16 7.77 -8.74
CA ASP A 80 -13.99 8.40 -9.40
C ASP A 80 -13.01 8.96 -8.36
N ILE A 81 -11.75 8.53 -8.48
CA ILE A 81 -10.64 9.05 -7.66
C ILE A 81 -9.63 9.83 -8.47
N SER A 82 -9.67 9.77 -9.81
CA SER A 82 -8.63 10.38 -10.65
C SER A 82 -8.52 11.88 -10.42
N SER A 83 -9.68 12.55 -10.32
CA SER A 83 -9.78 13.98 -10.01
C SER A 83 -9.42 14.36 -8.57
N LYS A 84 -9.15 13.39 -7.69
CA LYS A 84 -8.77 13.58 -6.28
C LYS A 84 -7.28 13.32 -6.02
N LEU A 85 -6.57 12.77 -7.00
CA LEU A 85 -5.16 12.46 -6.88
C LEU A 85 -4.33 13.61 -7.45
N ASN A 86 -3.45 14.18 -6.63
CA ASN A 86 -2.62 15.32 -6.99
C ASN A 86 -1.79 15.03 -8.24
N GLY A 87 -1.92 15.89 -9.24
CA GLY A 87 -1.18 15.82 -10.50
C GLY A 87 -1.54 14.65 -11.41
N LEU A 88 -2.58 13.86 -11.09
CA LEU A 88 -3.07 12.84 -12.01
C LEU A 88 -4.01 13.49 -13.02
N ASP A 89 -3.61 13.47 -14.29
CA ASP A 89 -4.45 13.94 -15.38
C ASP A 89 -5.66 13.02 -15.60
N ALA A 90 -6.62 13.50 -16.39
CA ALA A 90 -7.75 12.68 -16.79
C ALA A 90 -7.29 11.40 -17.51
N LEU A 91 -7.88 10.27 -17.14
CA LEU A 91 -7.56 8.99 -17.75
C LEU A 91 -7.86 9.01 -19.26
N PRO A 92 -7.05 8.32 -20.08
CA PRO A 92 -7.32 8.22 -21.51
C PRO A 92 -8.66 7.52 -21.74
N VAL A 93 -9.43 8.00 -22.74
CA VAL A 93 -10.61 7.29 -23.21
C VAL A 93 -10.16 6.11 -24.05
N LEU A 94 -10.31 4.90 -23.49
CA LEU A 94 -9.88 3.66 -24.12
C LEU A 94 -11.07 2.87 -24.65
N ASP A 95 -10.84 2.14 -25.75
CA ASP A 95 -11.79 1.15 -26.25
C ASP A 95 -11.90 -0.01 -25.24
N LYS A 96 -13.14 -0.36 -24.92
CA LYS A 96 -13.50 -1.42 -23.97
C LYS A 96 -14.04 -2.66 -24.67
N ALA A 97 -14.14 -2.64 -26.01
CA ALA A 97 -14.62 -3.77 -26.79
C ALA A 97 -13.75 -5.01 -26.55
N ASN A 98 -14.40 -6.10 -26.17
CA ASN A 98 -13.75 -7.40 -25.92
C ASN A 98 -12.70 -7.39 -24.79
N VAL A 99 -12.72 -6.42 -23.88
CA VAL A 99 -11.83 -6.42 -22.71
C VAL A 99 -12.50 -7.12 -21.55
N ASN A 100 -11.81 -8.08 -20.92
CA ASN A 100 -12.22 -8.58 -19.61
C ASN A 100 -11.70 -7.59 -18.54
N ALA A 101 -12.63 -6.96 -17.82
CA ALA A 101 -12.33 -5.86 -16.92
C ALA A 101 -11.41 -6.26 -15.76
N GLU A 102 -11.67 -7.42 -15.14
CA GLU A 102 -10.93 -7.88 -13.96
C GLU A 102 -9.53 -8.41 -14.33
N LEU A 103 -9.38 -9.08 -15.48
CA LEU A 103 -8.05 -9.43 -15.99
C LEU A 103 -7.26 -8.16 -16.32
N ALA A 104 -7.87 -7.19 -17.02
CA ALA A 104 -7.21 -5.93 -17.35
C ALA A 104 -6.77 -5.16 -16.09
N SER A 105 -7.56 -5.18 -15.00
CA SER A 105 -7.20 -4.52 -13.74
C SER A 105 -6.03 -5.19 -13.04
N LEU A 106 -6.00 -6.53 -12.99
CA LEU A 106 -4.86 -7.28 -12.44
C LEU A 106 -3.59 -7.11 -13.29
N LEU A 107 -3.70 -7.08 -14.61
CA LEU A 107 -2.55 -6.81 -15.48
C LEU A 107 -2.04 -5.37 -15.32
N SER A 108 -2.94 -4.40 -15.09
CA SER A 108 -2.56 -3.01 -14.80
C SER A 108 -1.82 -2.91 -13.47
N TYR A 109 -2.28 -3.65 -12.45
CA TYR A 109 -1.58 -3.82 -11.18
C TYR A 109 -0.16 -4.36 -11.41
N CYS A 110 -0.02 -5.47 -12.16
CA CYS A 110 1.27 -6.11 -12.37
C CYS A 110 2.25 -5.23 -13.14
N LYS A 111 1.82 -4.62 -14.24
CA LYS A 111 2.66 -3.73 -15.06
C LYS A 111 3.07 -2.47 -14.29
N THR A 112 2.18 -1.91 -13.46
CA THR A 112 2.52 -0.78 -12.60
C THR A 112 3.44 -1.18 -11.45
N GLY A 113 3.25 -2.36 -10.86
CA GLY A 113 4.12 -2.90 -9.81
C GLY A 113 5.55 -3.09 -10.31
N ARG A 114 5.72 -3.60 -11.54
CA ARG A 114 7.03 -3.74 -12.17
C ARG A 114 7.80 -2.41 -12.24
N LYS A 115 7.12 -1.26 -12.37
CA LYS A 115 7.76 0.06 -12.42
C LYS A 115 8.37 0.50 -11.08
N VAL A 116 7.89 -0.06 -9.96
CA VAL A 116 8.19 0.45 -8.61
C VAL A 116 9.00 -0.51 -7.75
N VAL A 117 9.20 -1.76 -8.18
CA VAL A 117 10.01 -2.78 -7.49
C VAL A 117 11.38 -2.96 -8.16
N PHE A 118 12.34 -3.60 -7.48
CA PHE A 118 13.62 -4.02 -8.08
C PHE A 118 13.52 -5.41 -8.70
N SER A 119 12.85 -6.35 -8.01
CA SER A 119 12.67 -7.72 -8.50
C SER A 119 11.50 -7.80 -9.50
N GLU A 120 11.65 -7.10 -10.63
CA GLU A 120 10.65 -6.95 -11.69
C GLU A 120 10.11 -8.27 -12.26
N HIS A 121 10.91 -9.33 -12.23
CA HIS A 121 10.52 -10.63 -12.78
C HIS A 121 9.31 -11.22 -12.03
N TYR A 122 9.21 -11.06 -10.71
CA TYR A 122 8.09 -11.61 -9.94
C TYR A 122 6.75 -10.96 -10.34
N MET A 123 6.75 -9.67 -10.67
CA MET A 123 5.56 -8.99 -11.19
C MET A 123 5.21 -9.46 -12.61
N THR A 124 6.22 -9.84 -13.40
CA THR A 124 6.03 -10.38 -14.75
C THR A 124 5.45 -11.80 -14.69
N GLU A 125 6.00 -12.66 -13.83
CA GLU A 125 5.50 -14.01 -13.56
C GLU A 125 4.06 -13.99 -13.06
N LEU A 126 3.72 -13.07 -12.14
CA LEU A 126 2.34 -12.90 -11.65
C LEU A 126 1.37 -12.50 -12.79
N ALA A 127 1.80 -11.65 -13.73
CA ALA A 127 0.98 -11.31 -14.89
C ALA A 127 0.77 -12.53 -15.82
N GLU A 128 1.82 -13.32 -16.03
CA GLU A 128 1.76 -14.56 -16.83
C GLU A 128 0.86 -15.62 -16.17
N GLU A 129 0.85 -15.70 -14.85
CA GLU A 129 -0.08 -16.55 -14.09
C GLU A 129 -1.54 -16.17 -14.36
N PHE A 130 -1.89 -14.88 -14.27
CA PHE A 130 -3.25 -14.43 -14.56
C PHE A 130 -3.65 -14.66 -16.02
N ILE A 131 -2.73 -14.49 -16.97
CA ILE A 131 -2.98 -14.81 -18.38
C ILE A 131 -3.19 -16.31 -18.57
N THR A 132 -2.42 -17.15 -17.88
CA THR A 132 -2.57 -18.61 -17.93
C THR A 132 -3.91 -19.04 -17.37
N LYS A 133 -4.30 -18.52 -16.20
CA LYS A 133 -5.62 -18.75 -15.60
C LYS A 133 -6.75 -18.31 -16.55
N ALA A 134 -6.61 -17.16 -17.22
CA ALA A 134 -7.60 -16.70 -18.19
C ALA A 134 -7.83 -17.71 -19.33
N LYS A 135 -6.76 -18.32 -19.85
CA LYS A 135 -6.83 -19.37 -20.88
C LYS A 135 -7.49 -20.65 -20.36
N GLU A 136 -7.17 -21.06 -19.14
CA GLU A 136 -7.76 -22.23 -18.48
C GLU A 136 -9.27 -22.06 -18.26
N GLU A 137 -9.70 -20.84 -17.92
CA GLU A 137 -11.10 -20.43 -17.78
C GLU A 137 -11.78 -20.12 -19.13
N LYS A 138 -11.11 -20.45 -20.24
CA LYS A 138 -11.63 -20.42 -21.62
C LYS A 138 -11.97 -19.02 -22.14
N LEU A 139 -11.28 -17.97 -21.68
CA LEU A 139 -11.30 -16.69 -22.39
C LEU A 139 -10.68 -16.88 -23.78
N SER A 140 -11.33 -16.32 -24.80
CA SER A 140 -10.76 -16.32 -26.15
C SER A 140 -9.48 -15.48 -26.20
N ASP A 141 -8.52 -15.87 -27.04
CA ASP A 141 -7.26 -15.13 -27.21
C ASP A 141 -7.48 -13.64 -27.52
N HIS A 142 -8.47 -13.31 -28.34
CA HIS A 142 -8.83 -11.92 -28.65
C HIS A 142 -9.22 -11.10 -27.39
N ILE A 143 -9.91 -11.70 -26.42
CA ILE A 143 -10.27 -11.03 -25.16
C ILE A 143 -9.03 -10.82 -24.29
N ILE A 144 -8.16 -11.82 -24.23
CA ILE A 144 -6.91 -11.76 -23.46
C ILE A 144 -6.00 -10.67 -24.05
N GLU A 145 -5.79 -10.67 -25.36
CA GLU A 145 -4.99 -9.67 -26.09
C GLU A 145 -5.55 -8.26 -25.90
N ALA A 146 -6.87 -8.07 -26.01
CA ALA A 146 -7.51 -6.78 -25.75
C ALA A 146 -7.30 -6.33 -24.29
N SER A 147 -7.37 -7.24 -23.32
CA SER A 147 -7.15 -6.94 -21.90
C SER A 147 -5.69 -6.57 -21.60
N ILE A 148 -4.73 -7.26 -22.23
CA ILE A 148 -3.30 -6.90 -22.19
C ILE A 148 -3.10 -5.50 -22.76
N ALA A 149 -3.59 -5.23 -23.97
CA ALA A 149 -3.44 -3.93 -24.62
C ALA A 149 -4.09 -2.79 -23.82
N TYR A 150 -5.23 -3.03 -23.18
CA TYR A 150 -5.86 -2.06 -22.27
C TYR A 150 -4.96 -1.74 -21.08
N SER A 151 -4.45 -2.77 -20.40
CA SER A 151 -3.58 -2.63 -19.23
C SER A 151 -2.28 -1.88 -19.54
N GLU A 152 -1.74 -2.04 -20.76
CA GLU A 152 -0.53 -1.33 -21.22
C GLU A 152 -0.75 0.17 -21.32
N LYS A 153 -1.89 0.59 -21.87
CA LYS A 153 -2.23 2.01 -22.00
C LYS A 153 -2.44 2.67 -20.64
N ILE A 154 -3.14 1.99 -19.72
CA ILE A 154 -3.32 2.50 -18.36
C ILE A 154 -1.98 2.59 -17.62
N SER A 155 -1.17 1.53 -17.65
CA SER A 155 0.10 1.49 -16.93
C SER A 155 1.11 2.50 -17.50
N ALA A 156 1.10 2.73 -18.82
CA ALA A 156 1.93 3.77 -19.44
C ALA A 156 1.53 5.18 -18.98
N HIS A 157 0.22 5.46 -18.92
CA HIS A 157 -0.27 6.74 -18.40
C HIS A 157 0.12 6.94 -16.92
N LEU A 158 -0.07 5.92 -16.09
CA LEU A 158 0.34 5.98 -14.68
C LEU A 158 1.85 6.08 -14.51
N SER A 159 2.65 5.41 -15.33
CA SER A 159 4.11 5.51 -15.27
C SER A 159 4.57 6.95 -15.44
N GLN A 160 4.00 7.70 -16.39
CA GLN A 160 4.33 9.11 -16.60
C GLN A 160 3.98 9.97 -15.38
N TRP A 161 2.86 9.68 -14.72
CA TRP A 161 2.46 10.36 -13.49
C TRP A 161 3.35 9.98 -12.29
N ILE A 162 3.76 8.72 -12.18
CA ILE A 162 4.67 8.21 -11.14
C ILE A 162 6.05 8.85 -11.26
N ASP A 163 6.57 9.03 -12.47
CA ASP A 163 7.90 9.63 -12.70
C ASP A 163 7.98 11.11 -12.27
N GLN A 164 6.83 11.74 -12.01
CA GLN A 164 6.71 13.14 -11.58
C GLN A 164 6.48 13.29 -10.06
N ASP A 165 6.58 12.21 -9.27
CA ASP A 165 6.33 12.25 -7.83
C ASP A 165 7.52 12.68 -6.98
N ASN A 166 8.60 13.12 -7.62
CA ASN A 166 9.87 13.56 -7.02
C ASN A 166 10.72 12.44 -6.39
N TYR A 167 10.33 11.16 -6.52
CA TYR A 167 11.10 10.04 -5.95
C TYR A 167 12.50 9.90 -6.56
N ILE A 168 12.63 10.00 -7.89
CA ILE A 168 13.91 9.84 -8.59
C ILE A 168 14.88 10.95 -8.19
N GLN A 169 14.39 12.19 -8.10
CA GLN A 169 15.16 13.37 -7.75
C GLN A 169 15.69 13.29 -6.32
N THR A 170 14.88 12.82 -5.36
CA THR A 170 15.31 12.70 -3.96
C THR A 170 16.44 11.68 -3.76
N ARG A 171 16.70 10.78 -4.72
CA ARG A 171 17.80 9.81 -4.63
C ARG A 171 19.19 10.45 -4.74
N THR A 172 19.28 11.68 -5.23
CA THR A 172 20.55 12.40 -5.42
C THR A 172 20.72 13.59 -4.48
N PHE A 173 19.79 13.78 -3.52
CA PHE A 173 19.91 14.85 -2.54
C PHE A 173 20.99 14.56 -1.51
N ASP A 174 21.51 15.63 -0.90
CA ASP A 174 22.60 15.56 0.07
C ASP A 174 22.23 14.70 1.28
N ARG A 175 23.17 13.89 1.75
CA ARG A 175 22.97 13.07 2.94
C ARG A 175 22.60 13.92 4.15
N PHE A 176 21.56 13.50 4.88
CA PHE A 176 21.22 14.11 6.16
C PHE A 176 22.35 13.89 7.17
N THR A 177 22.81 14.98 7.78
CA THR A 177 23.81 14.94 8.85
C THR A 177 23.21 15.64 10.06
N SER A 178 23.07 14.92 11.17
CA SER A 178 22.61 15.50 12.42
C SER A 178 23.56 16.61 12.89
N THR A 179 23.00 17.67 13.48
CA THR A 179 23.79 18.83 13.97
C THR A 179 24.62 18.53 15.23
N LYS A 180 24.60 17.28 15.71
CA LYS A 180 25.32 16.79 16.91
C LYS A 180 24.98 17.50 18.22
N LYS A 181 23.90 18.28 18.24
CA LYS A 181 23.38 18.84 19.48
C LYS A 181 22.72 17.74 20.31
N PRO A 182 22.71 17.83 21.66
CA PRO A 182 22.20 16.76 22.52
C PRO A 182 20.74 16.36 22.28
N TYR A 183 19.93 17.31 21.80
CA TYR A 183 18.52 17.11 21.50
C TYR A 183 18.24 16.53 20.11
N ASN A 184 19.25 16.51 19.23
CA ASN A 184 19.07 16.04 17.86
C ASN A 184 19.09 14.51 17.78
N TRP A 185 18.38 13.94 16.80
CA TRP A 185 18.53 12.54 16.47
C TRP A 185 19.98 12.24 16.09
N ARG A 186 20.46 11.06 16.45
CA ARG A 186 21.74 10.51 16.00
C ARG A 186 21.59 9.01 15.82
N GLU A 187 22.51 8.45 15.06
CA GLU A 187 22.58 7.02 14.80
C GLU A 187 22.64 6.24 16.13
N THR A 188 21.84 5.17 16.22
CA THR A 188 21.72 4.38 17.45
C THR A 188 22.39 3.01 17.31
N PRO A 189 22.90 2.44 18.42
CA PRO A 189 23.44 1.08 18.42
C PRO A 189 22.38 0.03 18.01
N PRO A 190 22.80 -1.16 17.53
CA PRO A 190 24.19 -1.57 17.32
C PRO A 190 24.77 -1.12 15.97
N ASP A 191 23.91 -0.83 14.98
CA ASP A 191 24.33 -0.68 13.59
C ASP A 191 24.74 0.75 13.20
N TYR A 192 24.29 1.75 13.97
CA TYR A 192 24.53 3.17 13.67
C TYR A 192 24.19 3.55 12.22
N ILE A 193 23.05 3.05 11.74
CA ILE A 193 22.58 3.30 10.37
C ILE A 193 22.20 4.75 10.15
N GLU A 194 22.36 5.19 8.90
CA GLU A 194 22.03 6.53 8.44
C GLU A 194 20.53 6.83 8.56
N ALA A 195 20.19 8.12 8.59
CA ALA A 195 18.81 8.55 8.66
C ALA A 195 18.04 8.06 7.42
N LEU A 196 16.94 7.36 7.68
CA LEU A 196 16.13 6.77 6.63
C LEU A 196 15.24 7.81 5.94
N GLU A 197 15.46 8.01 4.64
CA GLU A 197 14.62 8.83 3.76
C GLU A 197 14.40 10.28 4.24
N PRO A 198 15.47 11.08 4.45
CA PRO A 198 15.37 12.41 5.05
C PRO A 198 14.52 13.42 4.28
N TYR A 199 14.33 13.19 2.99
CA TYR A 199 13.54 14.06 2.12
C TYR A 199 12.23 13.43 1.67
N TRP A 200 11.72 12.42 2.41
CA TRP A 200 10.44 11.80 2.07
C TRP A 200 9.28 12.81 2.09
N ASN A 201 9.42 13.91 2.82
CA ASN A 201 8.47 15.02 2.81
C ASN A 201 8.44 15.82 1.50
N GLN A 202 9.37 15.58 0.58
CA GLN A 202 9.40 16.19 -0.75
C GLN A 202 8.75 15.32 -1.83
N ILE A 203 8.33 14.10 -1.49
CA ILE A 203 7.54 13.25 -2.39
C ILE A 203 6.16 13.89 -2.58
N ARG A 204 5.63 13.86 -3.81
CA ARG A 204 4.29 14.38 -4.10
C ARG A 204 3.24 13.60 -3.28
N PRO A 205 2.50 14.25 -2.36
CA PRO A 205 1.39 13.61 -1.68
C PRO A 205 0.26 13.32 -2.66
N LEU A 206 -0.51 12.27 -2.43
CA LEU A 206 -1.59 11.84 -3.31
C LEU A 206 -2.87 12.63 -3.09
N VAL A 207 -3.27 12.90 -1.85
CA VAL A 207 -4.55 13.55 -1.52
C VAL A 207 -4.36 14.78 -0.64
N ILE A 208 -3.42 14.74 0.30
CA ILE A 208 -3.19 15.89 1.19
C ILE A 208 -2.57 17.08 0.45
N ASP A 209 -2.89 18.31 0.88
CA ASP A 209 -2.38 19.54 0.25
C ASP A 209 -0.86 19.68 0.39
N SER A 210 -0.31 19.24 1.52
CA SER A 210 1.12 19.30 1.80
C SER A 210 1.52 18.30 2.90
N ALA A 211 2.81 17.98 2.96
CA ALA A 211 3.37 17.14 4.03
C ALA A 211 3.18 17.74 5.45
N SER A 212 2.96 19.06 5.55
CA SER A 212 2.82 19.79 6.82
C SER A 212 1.37 20.04 7.25
N ILE A 213 0.40 19.44 6.56
CA ILE A 213 -1.03 19.61 6.87
C ILE A 213 -1.38 19.17 8.30
N TYR A 214 -0.75 18.08 8.77
CA TYR A 214 -0.90 17.60 10.13
C TYR A 214 0.22 18.15 10.99
N LYS A 215 -0.15 18.81 12.09
CA LYS A 215 0.79 19.38 13.06
C LYS A 215 0.73 18.57 14.34
N ALA A 216 1.84 17.91 14.67
CA ALA A 216 1.96 17.22 15.95
C ALA A 216 1.91 18.22 17.12
N LYS A 217 1.43 17.76 18.27
CA LYS A 217 1.53 18.52 19.52
C LYS A 217 3.02 18.68 19.84
N ALA A 218 3.41 19.88 20.27
CA ALA A 218 4.77 20.14 20.74
C ALA A 218 5.10 19.23 21.94
N LEU A 219 6.32 18.69 21.93
CA LEU A 219 6.88 17.93 23.03
C LEU A 219 7.49 18.87 24.08
N PRO A 220 7.70 18.41 25.33
CA PRO A 220 8.50 19.14 26.30
C PRO A 220 9.87 19.54 25.71
N GLU A 221 10.38 20.71 26.09
CA GLU A 221 11.73 21.12 25.69
C GLU A 221 12.76 20.17 26.27
N TYR A 222 13.78 19.84 25.48
CA TYR A 222 14.88 18.99 25.93
C TYR A 222 15.54 19.58 27.19
N ASP A 223 15.57 18.80 28.26
CA ASP A 223 16.13 19.19 29.55
C ASP A 223 16.64 17.94 30.27
N THR A 224 17.83 18.03 30.86
CA THR A 224 18.49 16.94 31.58
C THR A 224 18.17 16.93 33.07
N SER A 225 17.49 17.95 33.59
CA SER A 225 17.10 18.02 34.99
C SER A 225 16.02 16.97 35.31
N LYS A 226 16.17 16.28 36.44
CA LYS A 226 15.28 15.18 36.85
C LYS A 226 13.83 15.60 37.11
N ASP A 227 13.62 16.88 37.41
CA ASP A 227 12.31 17.48 37.65
C ASP A 227 11.65 18.03 36.37
N SER A 228 12.35 18.05 35.24
CA SER A 228 11.82 18.50 33.95
C SER A 228 10.77 17.55 33.37
N GLU A 229 9.86 18.10 32.56
CA GLU A 229 8.84 17.31 31.88
C GLU A 229 9.45 16.39 30.81
N PHE A 230 10.58 16.76 30.21
CA PHE A 230 11.28 15.92 29.24
C PHE A 230 11.92 14.70 29.91
N TYR A 231 12.61 14.89 31.04
CA TYR A 231 13.17 13.79 31.81
C TYR A 231 12.07 12.82 32.24
N LYS A 232 10.95 13.31 32.78
CA LYS A 232 9.82 12.46 33.19
C LYS A 232 9.24 11.65 32.04
N MET A 233 9.07 12.27 30.87
CA MET A 233 8.58 11.59 29.65
C MET A 233 9.52 10.45 29.22
N VAL A 234 10.84 10.66 29.24
CA VAL A 234 11.81 9.60 28.88
C VAL A 234 11.92 8.54 29.98
N TYR A 235 11.85 8.95 31.25
CA TYR A 235 11.87 8.02 32.39
C TYR A 235 10.67 7.07 32.40
N GLU A 236 9.51 7.51 31.92
CA GLU A 236 8.35 6.62 31.70
C GLU A 236 8.67 5.48 30.74
N VAL A 237 9.40 5.75 29.65
CA VAL A 237 9.85 4.72 28.68
C VAL A 237 10.80 3.73 29.34
N TYR A 238 11.74 4.22 30.16
CA TYR A 238 12.68 3.38 30.91
C TYR A 238 11.96 2.45 31.90
N GLU A 239 11.06 3.01 32.71
CA GLU A 239 10.27 2.23 33.68
C GLU A 239 9.31 1.25 33.01
N GLU A 240 8.79 1.58 31.83
CA GLU A 240 7.94 0.66 31.06
C GLU A 240 8.74 -0.53 30.53
N SER A 241 10.00 -0.31 30.10
CA SER A 241 10.91 -1.38 29.71
C SER A 241 11.26 -2.30 30.89
N ASN A 242 11.55 -1.75 32.07
CA ASN A 242 11.90 -2.52 33.26
C ASN A 242 10.73 -3.36 33.82
N ARG A 243 9.50 -2.93 33.54
CA ARG A 243 8.26 -3.60 34.00
C ARG A 243 7.57 -4.38 32.87
N ALA A 244 8.25 -4.61 31.74
CA ALA A 244 7.68 -5.31 30.62
C ALA A 244 7.41 -6.79 30.98
N ASP A 245 6.16 -7.23 30.80
CA ASP A 245 5.79 -8.63 30.90
C ASP A 245 5.81 -9.32 29.52
N SER A 246 5.55 -10.63 29.49
CA SER A 246 5.56 -11.40 28.25
C SER A 246 4.51 -10.92 27.23
N LEU A 247 3.37 -10.39 27.69
CA LEU A 247 2.33 -9.87 26.81
C LEU A 247 2.78 -8.56 26.14
N LYS A 248 3.37 -7.63 26.90
CA LYS A 248 3.94 -6.39 26.37
C LYS A 248 5.06 -6.68 25.37
N VAL A 249 5.97 -7.60 25.70
CA VAL A 249 7.08 -7.99 24.83
C VAL A 249 6.56 -8.61 23.52
N SER A 250 5.61 -9.55 23.60
CA SER A 250 5.02 -10.17 22.40
C SER A 250 4.22 -9.16 21.56
N THR A 251 3.52 -8.22 22.19
CA THR A 251 2.82 -7.14 21.50
C THR A 251 3.80 -6.22 20.77
N ALA A 252 4.93 -5.89 21.39
CA ALA A 252 5.98 -5.10 20.75
C ALA A 252 6.58 -5.84 19.54
N TRP A 253 6.89 -7.13 19.67
CA TRP A 253 7.39 -7.93 18.54
C TRP A 253 6.38 -8.08 17.41
N PHE A 254 5.09 -8.13 17.72
CA PHE A 254 4.02 -8.22 16.72
C PHE A 254 3.91 -6.95 15.87
N TRP A 255 4.18 -5.78 16.45
CA TRP A 255 4.07 -4.46 15.79
C TRP A 255 5.43 -3.83 15.43
N ASP A 256 6.54 -4.54 15.65
CA ASP A 256 7.89 -4.01 15.39
C ASP A 256 8.06 -3.67 13.91
N ASP A 257 7.61 -4.57 13.02
CA ASP A 257 7.54 -4.38 11.56
C ASP A 257 8.79 -3.68 10.97
N ASN A 258 9.96 -3.94 11.56
CA ASN A 258 11.20 -3.27 11.18
C ASN A 258 12.00 -4.16 10.20
N PRO A 259 11.95 -3.88 8.89
CA PRO A 259 12.65 -4.69 7.88
C PRO A 259 14.18 -4.61 8.00
N ASN A 260 14.70 -3.65 8.77
CA ASN A 260 16.14 -3.45 8.98
C ASN A 260 16.65 -4.14 10.26
N THR A 261 15.88 -5.05 10.86
CA THR A 261 16.32 -5.73 12.09
C THR A 261 17.52 -6.61 11.81
N THR A 262 18.62 -6.40 12.52
CA THR A 262 19.83 -7.23 12.44
C THR A 262 20.00 -8.10 13.70
N ILE A 263 20.59 -9.29 13.53
CA ILE A 263 21.08 -10.14 14.61
C ILE A 263 22.60 -10.18 14.50
N HIS A 264 23.28 -9.82 15.59
CA HIS A 264 24.73 -9.89 15.72
C HIS A 264 25.14 -11.12 16.54
N LYS A 265 25.95 -12.01 15.96
CA LYS A 265 26.62 -13.13 16.64
C LYS A 265 28.11 -13.14 16.31
N GLY A 266 28.91 -12.43 17.12
CA GLY A 266 30.31 -12.19 16.81
C GLY A 266 30.43 -11.32 15.55
N HIS A 267 31.17 -11.79 14.54
CA HIS A 267 31.29 -11.10 13.24
C HIS A 267 30.12 -11.40 12.28
N LEU A 268 29.20 -12.30 12.64
CA LEU A 268 28.03 -12.61 11.81
C LEU A 268 26.94 -11.57 12.05
N ILE A 269 26.55 -10.87 10.98
CA ILE A 269 25.38 -9.99 10.95
C ILE A 269 24.35 -10.67 10.03
N ALA A 270 23.17 -10.97 10.54
CA ALA A 270 22.05 -11.51 9.76
C ALA A 270 20.86 -10.55 9.80
N VAL A 271 20.24 -10.27 8.65
CA VAL A 271 19.02 -9.46 8.58
C VAL A 271 17.81 -10.36 8.77
N ILE A 272 16.87 -9.94 9.61
CA ILE A 272 15.56 -10.58 9.75
C ILE A 272 14.61 -9.89 8.79
N HIS A 273 14.17 -10.61 7.76
CA HIS A 273 13.17 -10.12 6.83
C HIS A 273 11.81 -10.02 7.54
N LYS A 274 11.26 -8.81 7.58
CA LYS A 274 9.96 -8.49 8.17
C LYS A 274 9.18 -7.60 7.21
N ILE A 275 7.87 -7.72 7.25
CA ILE A 275 6.99 -6.78 6.56
C ILE A 275 7.05 -5.44 7.29
N SER A 276 7.00 -4.33 6.54
CA SER A 276 6.94 -2.98 7.11
C SER A 276 5.52 -2.63 7.59
N PRO A 277 5.31 -1.60 8.44
CA PRO A 277 3.98 -1.25 8.92
C PRO A 277 2.93 -1.07 7.82
N PRO A 278 3.20 -0.40 6.67
CA PRO A 278 2.21 -0.31 5.60
C PRO A 278 1.83 -1.68 5.02
N GLY A 279 2.77 -2.62 4.94
CA GLY A 279 2.49 -3.96 4.46
C GLY A 279 1.63 -4.78 5.44
N HIS A 280 1.86 -4.62 6.75
CA HIS A 280 1.04 -5.25 7.79
C HIS A 280 -0.44 -4.83 7.65
N TRP A 281 -0.70 -3.53 7.49
CA TRP A 281 -2.07 -3.03 7.31
C TRP A 281 -2.75 -3.57 6.04
N LEU A 282 -2.02 -3.76 4.94
CA LEU A 282 -2.58 -4.43 3.75
C LEU A 282 -2.84 -5.92 4.02
N ASN A 283 -2.00 -6.59 4.81
CA ASN A 283 -2.25 -7.97 5.21
C ASN A 283 -3.50 -8.10 6.11
N ILE A 284 -3.81 -7.10 6.93
CA ILE A 284 -5.08 -7.04 7.68
C ILE A 284 -6.28 -6.96 6.72
N ILE A 285 -6.18 -6.16 5.66
CA ILE A 285 -7.24 -6.07 4.63
C ILE A 285 -7.47 -7.42 3.95
N HIS A 286 -6.39 -8.16 3.64
CA HIS A 286 -6.50 -9.52 3.12
C HIS A 286 -7.37 -10.39 4.05
N GLN A 287 -7.02 -10.45 5.34
CA GLN A 287 -7.74 -11.27 6.32
C GLN A 287 -9.21 -10.87 6.46
N ILE A 288 -9.50 -9.56 6.49
CA ILE A 288 -10.87 -9.05 6.59
C ILE A 288 -11.67 -9.38 5.33
N THR A 289 -11.12 -9.14 4.14
CA THR A 289 -11.83 -9.36 2.88
C THR A 289 -12.11 -10.83 2.62
N GLU A 290 -11.21 -11.72 3.02
CA GLU A 290 -11.41 -13.17 3.00
C GLU A 290 -12.52 -13.60 3.97
N LYS A 291 -12.43 -13.16 5.24
CA LYS A 291 -13.41 -13.48 6.29
C LYS A 291 -14.83 -13.02 5.92
N GLU A 292 -14.95 -11.79 5.43
CA GLU A 292 -16.23 -11.18 5.08
C GLU A 292 -16.71 -11.59 3.67
N LYS A 293 -15.92 -12.38 2.93
CA LYS A 293 -16.19 -12.77 1.53
C LYS A 293 -16.54 -11.55 0.66
N SER A 294 -15.73 -10.51 0.80
CA SER A 294 -15.96 -9.22 0.15
C SER A 294 -15.94 -9.33 -1.37
N SER A 295 -16.75 -8.51 -2.05
CA SER A 295 -16.68 -8.37 -3.51
C SER A 295 -15.36 -7.75 -3.95
N VAL A 296 -14.93 -7.99 -5.20
CA VAL A 296 -13.70 -7.40 -5.76
C VAL A 296 -13.71 -5.87 -5.71
N PHE A 297 -14.89 -5.25 -5.85
CA PHE A 297 -15.06 -3.80 -5.74
C PHE A 297 -14.77 -3.29 -4.32
N THR A 298 -15.32 -3.98 -3.31
CA THR A 298 -15.07 -3.65 -1.90
C THR A 298 -13.60 -3.84 -1.55
N THR A 299 -13.00 -4.96 -1.99
CA THR A 299 -11.60 -5.30 -1.77
C THR A 299 -10.67 -4.28 -2.43
N SER A 300 -10.89 -3.97 -3.70
CA SER A 300 -10.12 -2.96 -4.46
C SER A 300 -10.16 -1.59 -3.78
N ARG A 301 -11.35 -1.16 -3.32
CA ARG A 301 -11.51 0.10 -2.58
C ARG A 301 -10.78 0.08 -1.24
N ALA A 302 -10.88 -1.01 -0.47
CA ALA A 302 -10.23 -1.13 0.82
C ALA A 302 -8.71 -1.02 0.69
N TYR A 303 -8.10 -1.78 -0.23
CA TYR A 303 -6.66 -1.71 -0.48
C TYR A 303 -6.23 -0.33 -0.96
N THR A 304 -6.90 0.21 -1.98
CA THR A 304 -6.51 1.47 -2.60
C THR A 304 -6.58 2.63 -1.62
N PHE A 305 -7.69 2.76 -0.87
CA PHE A 305 -7.87 3.89 0.03
C PHE A 305 -6.93 3.79 1.23
N THR A 306 -6.69 2.58 1.73
CA THR A 306 -5.73 2.37 2.82
C THR A 306 -4.30 2.64 2.35
N ALA A 307 -3.91 2.16 1.17
CA ALA A 307 -2.59 2.41 0.62
C ALA A 307 -2.33 3.91 0.38
N ILE A 308 -3.33 4.64 -0.15
CA ILE A 308 -3.27 6.11 -0.29
C ILE A 308 -3.09 6.78 1.07
N ALA A 309 -3.93 6.45 2.05
CA ALA A 309 -3.86 7.04 3.38
C ALA A 309 -2.51 6.76 4.07
N MET A 310 -1.99 5.54 3.95
CA MET A 310 -0.69 5.18 4.50
C MET A 310 0.44 5.94 3.82
N PHE A 311 0.45 6.02 2.49
CA PHE A 311 1.47 6.75 1.76
C PHE A 311 1.52 8.24 2.18
N ASP A 312 0.36 8.91 2.21
CA ASP A 312 0.28 10.32 2.63
C ASP A 312 0.61 10.52 4.12
N SER A 313 0.16 9.62 4.99
CA SER A 313 0.48 9.70 6.42
C SER A 313 1.97 9.51 6.69
N ILE A 314 2.66 8.65 5.92
CA ILE A 314 4.11 8.47 6.01
C ILE A 314 4.84 9.73 5.52
N ILE A 315 4.41 10.36 4.41
CA ILE A 315 4.97 11.64 3.96
C ILE A 315 4.88 12.69 5.09
N SER A 316 3.71 12.80 5.73
CA SER A 316 3.51 13.76 6.82
C SER A 316 4.28 13.39 8.10
N CYS A 317 4.35 12.10 8.44
CA CYS A 317 5.10 11.61 9.59
C CYS A 317 6.60 11.87 9.40
N TRP A 318 7.16 11.63 8.21
CA TRP A 318 8.55 11.92 7.91
C TRP A 318 8.84 13.43 7.90
N HIS A 319 7.89 14.26 7.44
CA HIS A 319 8.02 15.71 7.59
C HIS A 319 8.24 16.12 9.05
N GLU A 320 7.40 15.64 9.96
CA GLU A 320 7.53 15.99 11.38
C GLU A 320 8.78 15.37 12.02
N LYS A 321 9.18 14.15 11.64
CA LYS A 321 10.41 13.50 12.12
C LYS A 321 11.66 14.36 11.81
N PHE A 322 11.82 14.81 10.57
CA PHE A 322 13.00 15.58 10.17
C PHE A 322 12.92 17.07 10.53
N LYS A 323 11.71 17.58 10.76
CA LYS A 323 11.50 18.95 11.28
C LYS A 323 11.82 19.05 12.78
N THR A 324 11.43 18.04 13.57
CA THR A 324 11.69 18.02 15.02
C THR A 324 13.08 17.51 15.34
N ASP A 325 13.60 16.57 14.51
CA ASP A 325 14.92 15.97 14.65
C ASP A 325 15.19 15.47 16.07
N LEU A 326 14.22 14.81 16.72
CA LEU A 326 14.31 14.49 18.14
C LEU A 326 15.17 13.25 18.42
N VAL A 327 16.04 13.35 19.43
CA VAL A 327 16.81 12.23 19.98
C VAL A 327 15.93 11.04 20.41
N ARG A 328 16.40 9.80 20.18
CA ARG A 328 15.71 8.58 20.62
C ARG A 328 15.88 8.36 22.14
N PRO A 329 14.90 7.70 22.81
CA PRO A 329 15.00 7.41 24.24
C PRO A 329 16.28 6.67 24.65
N VAL A 330 16.71 5.66 23.88
CA VAL A 330 17.92 4.86 24.20
C VAL A 330 19.15 5.74 24.43
N THR A 331 19.35 6.73 23.58
CA THR A 331 20.48 7.66 23.65
C THR A 331 20.42 8.53 24.91
N TYR A 332 19.24 9.06 25.23
CA TYR A 332 19.07 9.88 26.42
C TYR A 332 19.18 9.06 27.71
N ILE A 333 18.58 7.86 27.74
CA ILE A 333 18.63 6.94 28.88
C ILE A 333 20.08 6.59 29.19
N GLN A 334 20.85 6.18 28.18
CA GLN A 334 22.26 5.79 28.35
C GLN A 334 23.16 6.91 28.88
N GLU A 335 22.84 8.17 28.55
CA GLU A 335 23.64 9.32 28.99
C GLU A 335 23.26 9.84 30.38
N TYR A 336 21.97 9.82 30.74
CA TYR A 336 21.46 10.57 31.90
C TYR A 336 20.67 9.75 32.92
N ILE A 337 20.32 8.50 32.63
CA ILE A 337 19.46 7.66 33.49
C ILE A 337 20.19 6.37 33.89
N ASP A 338 20.52 5.53 32.91
CA ASP A 338 21.12 4.22 33.11
C ASP A 338 21.97 3.85 31.87
N PRO A 339 23.31 3.68 32.02
CA PRO A 339 24.20 3.41 30.90
C PRO A 339 24.13 1.96 30.38
N THR A 340 23.39 1.06 31.04
CA THR A 340 23.39 -0.38 30.74
C THR A 340 22.26 -0.85 29.82
#